data_AF-A0A4C1W974-F1
#
_entry.id   AF-A0A4C1W974-F1
#
_cell.length_a   1.000
_cell.length_b   1.000
_cell.length_c   1.000
_cell.angle_alpha   90.00
_cell.angle_beta   90.00
_cell.angle_gamma   90.00
#
_symmetry.space_group_name_H-M   'P 1'
#
loop_
_entity.id
_entity.type
_entity.pdbx_description
1 polymer ?
#
loop_
_entity_poly.entity_id
_entity_poly.type
_entity_poly.pdbx_seq_one_letter_code
_entity_poly.pdbx_strand_id
1 'polypeptide(L)'
;MLWLRLALASLWVLCVSSETAAWSWGVQGFFELESALFLNEATVRAPEAGYKLHAKLALRPYWSDKIFDEHLLELHLEKPVLMLRGAGKHPDFHVHHSRWDELHNVPFYVQWRAGVVLTVHVDARLEPDLVGYLKSLASLLQIERVEELTLSTPLALSRTEVKDMRTL
;
A
#
# COMPACT_ATOMS: atom_id res chain seq x y z
N MET A 1 -22.40 35.01 2.77
CA MET A 1 -21.73 34.04 3.66
C MET A 1 -21.64 32.72 2.91
N LEU A 2 -20.53 32.50 2.22
CA LEU A 2 -20.33 31.39 1.28
C LEU A 2 -19.67 30.23 2.03
N TRP A 3 -20.41 29.14 2.22
CA TRP A 3 -19.87 27.91 2.82
C TRP A 3 -19.18 27.10 1.71
N LEU A 4 -17.84 27.08 1.72
CA LEU A 4 -17.03 26.26 0.81
C LEU A 4 -17.00 24.82 1.34
N ARG A 5 -17.76 23.92 0.72
CA ARG A 5 -17.65 22.48 0.97
C ARG A 5 -16.66 21.87 -0.02
N LEU A 6 -15.41 21.73 0.39
CA LEU A 6 -14.42 20.91 -0.32
C LEU A 6 -14.82 19.43 -0.17
N ALA A 7 -15.33 18.83 -1.24
CA ALA A 7 -15.46 17.39 -1.36
C ALA A 7 -14.16 16.84 -1.97
N LEU A 8 -13.22 16.43 -1.11
CA LEU A 8 -12.06 15.64 -1.50
C LEU A 8 -12.53 14.21 -1.83
N ALA A 9 -12.79 13.95 -3.10
CA ALA A 9 -12.94 12.59 -3.60
C ALA A 9 -11.56 12.03 -3.94
N SER A 10 -10.80 11.64 -2.91
CA SER A 10 -9.53 10.92 -3.09
C SER A 10 -9.83 9.47 -3.45
N LEU A 11 -9.95 9.17 -4.74
CA LEU A 11 -10.03 7.80 -5.23
C LEU A 11 -8.59 7.27 -5.40
N TRP A 12 -8.04 6.68 -4.34
CA TRP A 12 -6.78 5.94 -4.41
C TRP A 12 -7.02 4.61 -5.15
N VAL A 13 -6.94 4.61 -6.47
CA VAL A 13 -6.87 3.35 -7.23
C VAL A 13 -5.40 2.95 -7.32
N LEU A 14 -4.90 2.29 -6.27
CA LEU A 14 -3.66 1.54 -6.35
C LEU A 14 -3.97 0.21 -7.07
N CYS A 15 -3.74 0.17 -8.38
CA CYS A 15 -3.68 -1.09 -9.09
C CYS A 15 -2.29 -1.69 -8.84
N VAL A 16 -2.12 -2.41 -7.73
CA VAL A 16 -0.99 -3.32 -7.56
C VAL A 16 -1.26 -4.51 -8.49
N SER A 17 -0.80 -4.41 -9.74
CA SER A 17 -0.75 -5.56 -10.64
C SER A 17 0.41 -6.44 -10.21
N SER A 18 0.26 -7.12 -9.08
CA SER A 18 1.09 -8.27 -8.77
C SER A 18 0.32 -9.52 -9.20
N GLU A 19 0.86 -10.28 -10.13
CA GLU A 19 0.91 -11.72 -9.90
C GLU A 19 1.46 -11.85 -8.47
N THR A 20 0.61 -12.18 -7.51
CA THR A 20 0.95 -12.31 -6.09
C THR A 20 1.85 -13.53 -5.91
N ALA A 21 3.08 -13.46 -6.42
CA ALA A 21 4.19 -14.17 -5.83
C ALA A 21 4.32 -13.57 -4.42
N ALA A 22 3.86 -14.32 -3.43
CA ALA A 22 4.06 -13.99 -2.02
C ALA A 22 5.54 -13.60 -1.84
N TRP A 23 5.81 -12.31 -1.68
CA TRP A 23 7.18 -11.83 -1.49
C TRP A 23 7.72 -12.51 -0.23
N SER A 24 8.80 -13.26 -0.40
CA SER A 24 9.40 -14.04 0.68
C SER A 24 10.41 -13.20 1.45
N TRP A 25 10.29 -13.24 2.78
CA TRP A 25 11.23 -12.57 3.68
C TRP A 25 12.65 -13.05 3.39
N GLY A 26 13.57 -12.09 3.19
CA GLY A 26 14.98 -12.39 2.88
C GLY A 26 15.39 -12.13 1.43
N VAL A 27 14.44 -11.86 0.53
CA VAL A 27 14.73 -11.62 -0.90
C VAL A 27 14.38 -10.19 -1.28
N GLN A 28 15.14 -9.60 -2.22
CA GLN A 28 14.78 -8.30 -2.80
C GLN A 28 13.53 -8.44 -3.69
N GLY A 29 12.55 -7.57 -3.47
CA GLY A 29 11.35 -7.45 -4.28
C GLY A 29 11.35 -6.16 -5.10
N PHE A 30 10.70 -6.20 -6.26
CA PHE A 30 10.47 -5.04 -7.11
C PHE A 30 8.97 -4.94 -7.40
N PHE A 31 8.41 -3.74 -7.24
CA PHE A 31 6.98 -3.50 -7.40
C PHE A 31 6.76 -2.31 -8.32
N GLU A 32 5.81 -2.42 -9.25
CA GLU A 32 5.35 -1.27 -10.02
C GLU A 32 4.45 -0.40 -9.14
N LEU A 33 4.70 0.89 -9.11
CA LEU A 33 4.00 1.86 -8.29
C LEU A 33 3.33 2.90 -9.20
N GLU A 34 2.01 3.00 -9.09
CA GLU A 34 1.20 4.07 -9.67
C GLU A 34 0.39 4.75 -8.55
N SER A 35 0.59 6.05 -8.36
CA SER A 35 -0.24 6.90 -7.51
C SER A 35 -0.89 7.97 -8.37
N ALA A 36 -2.19 8.21 -8.19
CA ALA A 36 -2.94 9.18 -8.97
C ALA A 36 -3.82 10.04 -8.06
N LEU A 37 -3.87 11.35 -8.33
CA LEU A 37 -4.83 12.26 -7.71
C LEU A 37 -5.58 13.00 -8.81
N PHE A 38 -6.90 13.02 -8.68
CA PHE A 38 -7.81 13.74 -9.57
C PHE A 38 -8.57 14.79 -8.78
N LEU A 39 -8.61 16.00 -9.31
CA LEU A 39 -9.33 17.14 -8.78
C LEU A 39 -10.56 17.37 -9.66
N ASN A 40 -11.72 17.05 -9.09
CA ASN A 40 -13.02 17.25 -9.73
C ASN A 40 -13.87 18.21 -8.90
N GLU A 41 -14.60 19.06 -9.60
CA GLU A 41 -15.65 19.86 -8.98
C GLU A 41 -16.87 18.97 -8.75
N ALA A 42 -17.30 18.82 -7.49
CA ALA A 42 -18.33 17.85 -7.10
C ALA A 42 -19.69 18.02 -7.83
N THR A 43 -19.92 19.21 -8.39
CA THR A 43 -21.17 19.62 -9.03
C THR A 43 -21.13 19.55 -10.56
N VAL A 44 -19.96 19.38 -11.17
CA VAL A 44 -19.81 19.45 -12.63
C VAL A 44 -19.01 18.23 -13.12
N ARG A 45 -19.56 17.52 -14.13
CA ARG A 45 -18.79 16.57 -14.94
C ARG A 45 -17.82 17.34 -15.87
N ALA A 46 -16.94 18.13 -15.27
CA ALA A 46 -15.94 18.92 -15.97
C ALA A 46 -14.69 18.08 -16.24
N PRO A 47 -13.87 18.47 -17.23
CA PRO A 47 -12.56 17.86 -17.44
C PRO A 47 -11.71 17.89 -16.17
N GLU A 48 -11.23 16.73 -15.78
CA GLU A 48 -10.50 16.48 -14.54
C GLU A 48 -9.06 17.00 -14.65
N ALA A 49 -8.64 17.87 -13.73
CA ALA A 49 -7.22 18.15 -13.53
C ALA A 49 -6.64 17.11 -12.56
N GLY A 50 -5.39 16.72 -12.72
CA GLY A 50 -4.81 15.71 -11.84
C GLY A 50 -3.33 15.49 -12.08
N TYR A 51 -2.76 14.64 -11.25
CA TYR A 51 -1.40 14.15 -11.43
C TYR A 51 -1.35 12.63 -11.25
N LYS A 52 -0.33 12.03 -11.86
CA LYS A 52 0.07 10.64 -11.66
C LYS A 52 1.56 10.60 -11.34
N LEU A 53 1.95 9.72 -10.44
CA LEU A 53 3.34 9.42 -10.13
C LEU A 53 3.57 7.94 -10.39
N HIS A 54 4.46 7.65 -11.33
CA HIS A 54 4.85 6.29 -11.70
C HIS A 54 6.28 6.04 -11.25
N ALA A 55 6.56 4.89 -10.65
CA ALA A 55 7.91 4.48 -10.29
C ALA A 55 8.00 2.96 -10.18
N LYS A 56 9.21 2.41 -10.07
CA LYS A 56 9.40 1.08 -9.50
C LYS A 56 9.86 1.22 -8.06
N LEU A 57 9.24 0.50 -7.14
CA LEU A 57 9.67 0.42 -5.75
C LEU A 57 10.54 -0.83 -5.58
N ALA A 58 11.83 -0.63 -5.30
CA ALA A 58 12.70 -1.69 -4.86
C ALA A 58 12.63 -1.79 -3.34
N LEU A 59 12.46 -3.00 -2.83
CA LEU A 59 12.39 -3.31 -1.41
C LEU A 59 13.35 -4.45 -1.10
N ARG A 60 14.21 -4.28 -0.10
CA ARG A 60 15.10 -5.35 0.37
C ARG A 60 15.20 -5.38 1.89
N PRO A 61 15.38 -6.56 2.49
CA PRO A 61 15.74 -6.65 3.90
C PRO A 61 17.16 -6.12 4.09
N TYR A 62 17.33 -5.19 5.02
CA TYR A 62 18.62 -4.67 5.43
C TYR A 62 19.12 -5.40 6.68
N TRP A 63 18.23 -5.63 7.64
CA TRP A 63 18.52 -6.33 8.89
C TRP A 63 17.27 -7.04 9.41
N SER A 64 17.47 -8.11 10.19
CA SER A 64 16.38 -8.81 10.86
C SER A 64 16.80 -9.38 12.22
N ASP A 65 15.88 -9.34 13.17
CA ASP A 65 15.94 -10.04 14.44
C ASP A 65 14.88 -11.14 14.48
N LYS A 66 15.34 -12.39 14.53
CA LYS A 66 14.48 -13.57 14.56
C LYS A 66 13.77 -13.76 15.89
N ILE A 67 14.29 -13.18 16.98
CA ILE A 67 13.72 -13.34 18.33
C ILE A 67 12.46 -12.48 18.45
N PHE A 68 12.52 -11.25 17.94
CA PHE A 68 11.42 -10.27 18.06
C PHE A 68 10.58 -10.13 16.79
N ASP A 69 10.87 -10.92 15.74
CA ASP A 69 10.28 -10.79 14.41
C ASP A 69 10.31 -9.34 13.89
N GLU A 70 11.45 -8.70 14.11
CA GLU A 70 11.68 -7.31 13.77
C GLU A 70 12.60 -7.23 12.56
N HIS A 71 12.27 -6.33 11.63
CA HIS A 71 12.97 -6.19 10.37
C HIS A 71 13.23 -4.72 10.09
N LEU A 72 14.43 -4.42 9.60
CA LEU A 72 14.73 -3.14 8.96
C LEU A 72 14.73 -3.37 7.46
N LEU A 73 13.80 -2.73 6.77
CA LEU A 73 13.66 -2.79 5.33
C LEU A 73 14.30 -1.55 4.72
N GLU A 74 15.08 -1.72 3.66
CA GLU A 74 15.54 -0.63 2.81
C GLU A 74 14.69 -0.57 1.55
N LEU A 75 14.20 0.62 1.23
CA LEU A 75 13.38 0.88 0.06
C LEU A 75 13.98 2.04 -0.73
N HIS A 76 13.79 2.03 -2.05
CA HIS A 76 14.06 3.17 -2.91
C HIS A 76 13.19 3.15 -4.17
N LEU A 77 13.01 4.32 -4.76
CA LEU A 77 12.27 4.48 -6.01
C LEU A 77 13.24 4.47 -7.19
N GLU A 78 13.00 3.57 -8.14
CA GLU A 78 13.63 3.62 -9.45
C GLU A 78 12.74 4.41 -10.41
N LYS A 79 13.39 5.29 -11.17
CA LYS A 79 12.82 6.16 -12.21
C LYS A 79 11.43 6.74 -11.84
N PRO A 80 11.30 7.47 -10.72
CA PRO A 80 10.07 8.19 -10.43
C PRO A 80 9.78 9.21 -11.54
N VAL A 81 8.53 9.23 -12.04
CA VAL A 81 8.07 10.13 -13.10
C VAL A 81 6.73 10.73 -12.68
N LEU A 82 6.72 12.04 -12.47
CA LEU A 82 5.49 12.80 -12.30
C LEU A 82 4.89 13.11 -13.66
N MET A 83 3.58 12.91 -13.79
CA MET A 83 2.80 13.27 -14.97
C MET A 83 1.65 14.16 -14.53
N LEU A 84 1.39 15.21 -15.29
CA LEU A 84 0.32 16.16 -15.01
C LEU A 84 -0.72 16.11 -16.12
N ARG A 85 -1.97 16.35 -15.73
CA ARG A 85 -3.11 16.54 -16.64
C ARG A 85 -3.87 17.78 -16.22
N GLY A 86 -4.16 18.65 -17.17
CA GLY A 86 -5.01 19.83 -16.95
C GLY A 86 -6.49 19.56 -17.23
N ALA A 87 -7.37 20.39 -16.67
CA ALA A 87 -8.81 20.43 -16.94
C ALA A 87 -9.15 20.98 -18.36
N GLY A 88 -8.24 20.87 -19.32
CA GLY A 88 -8.32 21.52 -20.63
C GLY A 88 -8.69 20.58 -21.77
N LYS A 89 -8.43 21.03 -23.00
CA LYS A 89 -8.70 20.27 -24.25
C LYS A 89 -7.79 19.05 -24.46
N HIS A 90 -6.74 18.91 -23.67
CA HIS A 90 -5.82 17.78 -23.72
C HIS A 90 -6.04 16.91 -22.46
N PRO A 91 -6.80 15.81 -22.58
CA PRO A 91 -7.14 14.95 -21.45
C PRO A 91 -6.01 14.00 -21.04
N ASP A 92 -4.86 14.07 -21.71
CA ASP A 92 -3.77 13.11 -21.51
C ASP A 92 -2.78 13.58 -20.43
N PHE A 93 -2.15 12.60 -19.79
CA PHE A 93 -1.07 12.84 -18.85
C PHE A 93 0.23 13.11 -19.61
N HIS A 94 0.92 14.19 -19.24
CA HIS A 94 2.21 14.55 -19.81
C HIS A 94 3.27 14.56 -18.73
N VAL A 95 4.46 14.03 -19.06
CA VAL A 95 5.62 14.01 -18.17
C VAL A 95 5.96 15.42 -17.73
N HIS A 96 6.19 15.58 -16.44
CA HIS A 96 6.56 16.84 -15.82
C HIS A 96 7.85 16.66 -15.00
N HIS A 97 8.93 17.27 -15.47
CA HIS A 97 10.20 17.31 -14.76
C HIS A 97 10.06 18.11 -13.48
N SER A 98 10.46 17.51 -12.37
CA SER A 98 10.23 18.04 -11.03
C SER A 98 11.17 17.41 -10.01
N ARG A 99 11.09 17.84 -8.76
CA ARG A 99 11.92 17.29 -7.68
C ARG A 99 11.69 15.79 -7.42
N TRP A 100 10.59 15.24 -7.91
CA TRP A 100 10.35 13.80 -7.87
C TRP A 100 11.46 13.01 -8.59
N ASP A 101 12.07 13.60 -9.63
CA ASP A 101 13.20 13.03 -10.36
C ASP A 101 14.42 12.82 -9.44
N GLU A 102 14.56 13.64 -8.38
CA GLU A 102 15.66 13.58 -7.40
C GLU A 102 15.52 12.40 -6.43
N LEU A 103 14.33 11.82 -6.28
CA LEU A 103 14.12 10.62 -5.45
C LEU A 103 14.68 9.34 -6.08
N HIS A 104 15.23 9.43 -7.30
CA HIS A 104 15.83 8.29 -7.97
C HIS A 104 16.95 7.66 -7.13
N ASN A 105 16.75 6.42 -6.71
CA ASN A 105 17.68 5.64 -5.88
C ASN A 105 18.04 6.29 -4.53
N VAL A 106 17.21 7.21 -4.02
CA VAL A 106 17.37 7.72 -2.66
C VAL A 106 16.77 6.69 -1.69
N PRO A 107 17.58 6.09 -0.80
CA PRO A 107 17.09 5.07 0.13
C PRO A 107 16.31 5.70 1.29
N PHE A 108 15.28 4.99 1.73
CA PHE A 108 14.61 5.21 3.01
C PHE A 108 14.41 3.86 3.71
N TYR A 109 14.31 3.89 5.03
CA TYR A 109 14.26 2.67 5.83
C TYR A 109 12.95 2.58 6.60
N VAL A 110 12.41 1.37 6.70
CA VAL A 110 11.19 1.08 7.44
C VAL A 110 11.51 0.03 8.50
N GLN A 111 11.36 0.43 9.77
CA GLN A 111 11.38 -0.49 10.89
C GLN A 111 10.00 -1.14 10.99
N TRP A 112 9.97 -2.45 10.82
CA TRP A 112 8.74 -3.23 10.67
C TRP A 112 8.75 -4.40 11.65
N ARG A 113 7.60 -4.70 12.26
CA ARG A 113 7.45 -5.83 13.18
C ARG A 113 6.06 -6.44 13.07
N ALA A 114 6.00 -7.72 12.74
CA ALA A 114 4.76 -8.50 12.74
C ALA A 114 3.55 -7.83 12.04
N GLY A 115 3.77 -7.24 10.87
CA GLY A 115 2.72 -6.56 10.09
C GLY A 115 2.60 -5.07 10.35
N VAL A 116 3.37 -4.53 11.30
CA VAL A 116 3.26 -3.14 11.75
C VAL A 116 4.50 -2.34 11.39
N VAL A 117 4.30 -1.18 10.77
CA VAL A 117 5.36 -0.18 10.60
C VAL A 117 5.53 0.58 11.92
N LEU A 118 6.71 0.45 12.53
CA LEU A 118 7.05 1.13 13.78
C LEU A 118 7.59 2.54 13.51
N THR A 119 8.59 2.63 12.62
CA THR A 119 9.30 3.88 12.32
C THR A 119 9.68 3.92 10.85
N VAL A 120 9.68 5.12 10.26
CA VAL A 120 10.22 5.38 8.93
C VAL A 120 11.39 6.35 9.06
N HIS A 121 12.56 5.93 8.60
CA HIS A 121 13.77 6.75 8.59
C HIS A 121 14.02 7.28 7.18
N VAL A 122 14.08 8.60 7.07
CA VAL A 122 14.29 9.34 5.82
C VAL A 122 15.44 10.32 5.99
N ASP A 123 16.09 10.71 4.90
CA ASP A 123 17.10 11.78 4.93
C ASP A 123 16.44 13.10 5.38
N ALA A 124 17.02 13.73 6.40
CA ALA A 124 16.52 14.98 6.99
C ALA A 124 16.60 16.18 6.04
N ARG A 125 17.33 16.06 4.93
CA ARG A 125 17.44 17.09 3.88
C ARG A 125 16.28 17.05 2.89
N LEU A 126 15.47 15.98 2.90
CA LEU A 126 14.31 15.88 2.02
C LEU A 126 13.22 16.86 2.43
N GLU A 127 12.55 17.41 1.42
CA GLU A 127 11.42 18.30 1.61
C GLU A 127 10.23 17.58 2.27
N PRO A 128 9.40 18.28 3.06
CA PRO A 128 8.32 17.66 3.83
C PRO A 128 7.28 16.90 2.99
N ASP A 129 7.02 17.34 1.75
CA ASP A 129 6.09 16.71 0.82
C ASP A 129 6.62 15.35 0.32
N LEU A 130 7.90 15.27 -0.06
CA LEU A 130 8.57 14.02 -0.42
C LEU A 130 8.59 13.06 0.77
N VAL A 131 8.90 13.56 1.97
CA VAL A 131 8.85 12.76 3.20
C VAL A 131 7.45 12.23 3.46
N GLY A 132 6.41 13.06 3.26
CA GLY A 132 5.01 12.65 3.39
C GLY A 132 4.66 11.51 2.43
N TYR A 133 5.12 11.60 1.19
CA TYR A 133 4.91 10.55 0.21
C TYR A 133 5.64 9.25 0.55
N LEU A 134 6.93 9.29 0.92
CA LEU A 134 7.66 8.08 1.32
C LEU A 134 7.04 7.39 2.53
N LYS A 135 6.51 8.17 3.49
CA LYS A 135 5.73 7.63 4.62
C LYS A 135 4.42 6.99 4.15
N SER A 136 3.75 7.57 3.16
CA SER A 136 2.56 6.98 2.57
C SER A 136 2.87 5.63 1.89
N LEU A 137 4.02 5.49 1.23
CA LEU A 137 4.47 4.21 0.68
C LEU A 137 4.79 3.19 1.76
N ALA A 138 5.51 3.60 2.81
CA ALA A 138 5.78 2.73 3.94
C ALA A 138 4.49 2.21 4.57
N SER A 139 3.43 3.02 4.63
CA SER A 139 2.14 2.62 5.18
C SER A 139 1.48 1.44 4.45
N LEU A 140 1.83 1.20 3.18
CA LEU A 140 1.34 0.05 2.41
C LEU A 140 1.89 -1.29 2.94
N LEU A 141 2.98 -1.27 3.71
CA LEU A 141 3.55 -2.45 4.37
C LEU A 141 2.83 -2.80 5.68
N GLN A 142 1.85 -1.99 6.09
CA GLN A 142 0.98 -2.29 7.21
C GLN A 142 -0.01 -3.38 6.78
N ILE A 143 0.11 -4.56 7.37
CA ILE A 143 -0.74 -5.71 7.08
C ILE A 143 -1.38 -6.17 8.39
N GLU A 144 -2.69 -5.94 8.52
CA GLU A 144 -3.46 -6.52 9.62
C GLU A 144 -3.81 -7.97 9.26
N ARG A 145 -3.34 -8.93 10.08
CA ARG A 145 -3.78 -10.32 9.94
C ARG A 145 -5.18 -10.42 10.51
N VAL A 146 -6.17 -10.64 9.66
CA VAL A 146 -7.49 -11.09 10.11
C VAL A 146 -7.34 -12.56 10.50
N GLU A 147 -7.33 -12.83 11.81
CA GLU A 147 -7.44 -14.20 12.30
C GLU A 147 -8.87 -14.68 12.02
N GLU A 148 -9.02 -15.54 11.01
CA GLU A 148 -10.29 -16.22 10.77
C GLU A 148 -10.56 -17.14 11.97
N LEU A 149 -11.49 -16.72 12.84
CA LEU A 149 -12.00 -17.53 13.94
C LEU A 149 -12.68 -18.77 13.36
N THR A 150 -11.89 -19.81 13.10
CA THR A 150 -12.40 -21.14 12.79
C THR A 150 -13.06 -21.70 14.04
N LEU A 151 -14.39 -21.51 14.13
CA LEU A 151 -15.27 -22.18 15.08
C LEU A 151 -15.24 -23.69 14.81
N SER A 152 -14.18 -24.35 15.26
CA SER A 152 -14.09 -25.80 15.35
C SER A 152 -14.64 -26.26 16.70
N THR A 153 -15.96 -26.17 16.86
CA THR A 153 -16.66 -26.91 17.92
C THR A 153 -17.04 -28.28 17.36
N PRO A 154 -16.45 -29.40 17.81
CA PRO A 154 -16.95 -30.71 17.42
C PRO A 154 -18.29 -30.95 18.13
N LEU A 155 -19.39 -30.95 17.37
CA LEU A 155 -20.64 -31.54 17.84
C LEU A 155 -20.43 -33.05 17.95
N ALA A 156 -20.08 -33.50 19.14
CA ALA A 156 -20.19 -34.90 19.53
C ALA A 156 -21.68 -35.31 19.45
N LEU A 157 -22.09 -35.83 18.30
CA LEU A 157 -23.32 -36.60 18.19
C LEU A 157 -23.08 -37.92 18.93
N SER A 158 -23.47 -37.97 20.21
CA SER A 158 -23.67 -39.22 20.92
C SER A 158 -24.79 -40.00 20.23
N ARG A 159 -24.42 -40.84 19.28
CA ARG A 159 -25.28 -41.85 18.68
C ARG A 159 -25.45 -42.95 19.72
N THR A 160 -26.45 -42.81 20.58
CA THR A 160 -26.88 -43.89 21.46
C THR A 160 -27.55 -44.95 20.58
N GLU A 161 -26.78 -45.97 20.19
CA GLU A 161 -27.32 -47.20 19.61
C GLU A 161 -28.22 -47.87 20.64
N VAL A 162 -29.54 -47.77 20.45
CA VAL A 162 -30.48 -48.68 21.11
C VAL A 162 -30.36 -50.02 20.41
N LYS A 163 -29.63 -50.92 21.06
CA LYS A 163 -29.45 -52.31 20.69
C LYS A 163 -30.78 -53.05 20.88
N ASP A 164 -31.54 -53.21 19.81
CA ASP A 164 -32.61 -54.19 19.75
C ASP A 164 -32.03 -55.59 19.97
N MET A 165 -32.41 -56.19 21.10
CA MET A 165 -32.08 -57.58 21.41
C MET A 165 -33.27 -58.24 22.10
N ARG A 166 -33.81 -59.21 21.36
CA ARG A 166 -34.43 -60.48 21.80
C ARG A 166 -35.96 -60.58 21.76
N THR A 167 -36.43 -61.30 20.73
CA THR A 167 -37.16 -62.58 20.81
C THR A 167 -37.96 -62.85 22.08
N LEU A 168 -39.29 -62.99 21.89
CA LEU A 168 -40.05 -64.23 22.12
C LEU A 168 -41.27 -64.24 21.19
#